data_AF-A0A379GIN5-F1
#
_entry.id   AF-A0A379GIN5-F1
#
_cell.length_a   1.000
_cell.length_b   1.000
_cell.length_c   1.000
_cell.angle_alpha   90.00
_cell.angle_beta   90.00
_cell.angle_gamma   90.00
#
_symmetry.space_group_name_H-M   'P 1'
#
loop_
_entity.id
_entity.type
_entity.pdbx_description
1 polymer ?
#
loop_
_entity_poly.entity_id
_entity_poly.type
_entity_poly.pdbx_seq_one_letter_code
_entity_poly.pdbx_strand_id
1 'polypeptide(L)'
;MLSGGDLEAEVLADVMHVRQWSTQTEDGDISRCHSVAEDSKVWPLVTSTNDNCLGSDCPRYKECYVLSARKNALAAGCGGC
;
A
#
# COMPACT_ATOMS: atom_id res chain seq x y z
N MET A 1 14.93 0.41 25.95
CA MET A 1 15.54 1.19 24.86
C MET A 1 15.68 0.24 23.69
N LEU A 2 14.88 0.42 22.64
CA LEU A 2 15.00 -0.38 21.41
C LEU A 2 16.23 0.13 20.65
N SER A 3 17.18 -0.75 20.30
CA SER A 3 18.36 -0.36 19.53
C SER A 3 17.99 -0.23 18.06
N GLY A 4 18.69 0.61 17.30
CA GLY A 4 18.37 0.87 15.89
C GLY A 4 18.22 -0.39 15.02
N GLY A 5 19.00 -1.45 15.31
CA GLY A 5 18.93 -2.71 14.58
C GLY A 5 17.70 -3.58 14.87
N ASP A 6 17.06 -3.45 16.04
CA ASP A 6 15.83 -4.18 16.36
C ASP A 6 14.67 -3.68 15.49
N LEU A 7 14.64 -2.36 15.23
CA LEU A 7 13.66 -1.73 14.34
C LEU A 7 13.79 -2.17 12.88
N GLU A 8 15.01 -2.37 12.38
CA GLU A 8 15.24 -2.83 11.01
C GLU A 8 14.79 -4.27 10.79
N ALA A 9 14.99 -5.14 11.78
CA ALA A 9 14.52 -6.53 11.72
C ALA A 9 12.99 -6.61 11.73
N GLU A 10 12.33 -5.80 12.56
CA GLU A 10 10.86 -5.72 12.63
C GLU A 10 10.26 -5.20 11.32
N VAL A 11 10.82 -4.12 10.76
CA VAL A 11 10.39 -3.60 9.44
C VAL A 11 10.56 -4.65 8.35
N LEU A 12 11.66 -5.42 8.35
CA LEU A 12 11.86 -6.47 7.35
C LEU A 12 10.82 -7.59 7.47
N ALA A 13 10.46 -7.99 8.69
CA ALA A 13 9.41 -8.98 8.92
C ALA A 13 8.06 -8.46 8.41
N ASP A 14 7.72 -7.21 8.70
CA ASP A 14 6.50 -6.56 8.22
C ASP A 14 6.45 -6.50 6.69
N VAL A 15 7.56 -6.19 6.01
CA VAL A 15 7.61 -6.20 4.53
C VAL A 15 7.23 -7.58 3.98
N MET A 16 7.65 -8.66 4.62
CA MET A 16 7.28 -10.02 4.20
C MET A 16 5.77 -10.27 4.38
N HIS A 17 5.20 -9.83 5.50
CA HIS A 17 3.76 -9.93 5.75
C HIS A 17 2.94 -9.11 4.74
N VAL A 18 3.32 -7.85 4.49
CA VAL A 18 2.67 -7.00 3.49
C VAL A 18 2.77 -7.64 2.10
N ARG A 19 3.92 -8.20 1.73
CA ARG A 19 4.09 -8.86 0.42
C ARG A 19 3.12 -10.03 0.25
N GLN A 20 2.99 -10.89 1.25
CA GLN A 20 2.06 -12.02 1.20
C GLN A 20 0.60 -11.57 1.20
N TRP A 21 0.27 -10.53 1.95
CA TRP A 21 -1.07 -9.95 1.94
C TRP A 21 -1.41 -9.28 0.61
N SER A 22 -0.44 -8.59 -0.03
CA SER A 22 -0.64 -7.87 -1.30
C SER A 22 -1.05 -8.76 -2.47
N THR A 23 -0.76 -10.06 -2.39
CA THR A 23 -1.18 -11.05 -3.40
C THR A 23 -2.57 -11.62 -3.16
N GLN A 24 -3.18 -11.32 -2.00
CA GLN A 24 -4.49 -11.82 -1.58
C GLN A 24 -5.53 -10.70 -1.42
N THR A 25 -5.08 -9.45 -1.26
CA THR A 25 -5.95 -8.28 -1.20
C THR A 25 -6.63 -8.01 -2.55
N GLU A 26 -7.88 -7.56 -2.52
CA GLU A 26 -8.66 -7.25 -3.73
C GLU A 26 -8.56 -5.78 -4.12
N ASP A 27 -8.42 -4.89 -3.13
CA ASP A 27 -8.49 -3.44 -3.27
C ASP A 27 -7.21 -2.72 -2.83
N GLY A 28 -6.28 -3.44 -2.18
CA GLY A 28 -5.03 -2.88 -1.69
C GLY A 28 -5.22 -1.92 -0.50
N ASP A 29 -6.34 -1.99 0.21
CA ASP A 29 -6.60 -1.16 1.38
C ASP A 29 -5.80 -1.66 2.60
N ILE A 30 -4.85 -0.85 3.07
CA ILE A 30 -3.99 -1.20 4.21
C ILE A 30 -4.77 -1.50 5.49
N SER A 31 -5.98 -0.93 5.67
CA SER A 31 -6.82 -1.20 6.84
C SER A 31 -7.32 -2.65 6.89
N ARG A 32 -7.31 -3.36 5.75
CA ARG A 32 -7.62 -4.79 5.64
C ARG A 32 -6.42 -5.68 5.92
N CYS A 33 -5.23 -5.12 6.14
CA CYS A 33 -4.04 -5.88 6.50
C CYS A 33 -3.92 -6.03 8.02
N HIS A 34 -4.60 -7.03 8.59
CA HIS A 34 -4.54 -7.28 10.04
C HIS A 34 -3.23 -7.95 10.50
N SER A 35 -2.37 -8.37 9.57
CA SER A 35 -1.09 -9.05 9.89
C SER A 35 0.03 -8.08 10.27
N VAL A 36 -0.13 -6.79 10.01
CA VAL A 36 0.85 -5.74 10.29
C VAL A 36 0.13 -4.63 11.05
N ALA A 37 0.77 -4.06 12.06
CA ALA A 37 0.18 -2.98 12.85
C ALA A 37 -0.03 -1.73 11.98
N GLU A 38 -1.17 -1.03 12.14
CA GLU A 38 -1.52 0.16 11.34
C GLU A 38 -0.52 1.32 11.49
N ASP A 39 0.20 1.38 12.61
CA ASP A 39 1.26 2.36 12.91
C ASP A 39 2.66 1.87 12.54
N SER A 40 2.78 0.71 11.87
CA SER A 40 4.06 0.17 11.44
C SER A 40 4.80 1.15 10.53
N LYS A 41 6.11 1.24 10.76
CA LYS A 41 7.03 2.04 9.95
C LYS A 41 7.22 1.46 8.55
N VAL A 42 6.70 0.27 8.27
CA VAL A 42 6.71 -0.31 6.92
C VAL A 42 5.83 0.46 5.95
N TRP A 43 4.70 1.02 6.41
CA TRP A 43 3.67 1.57 5.51
C TRP A 43 4.19 2.66 4.58
N PRO A 44 4.95 3.67 5.05
CA PRO A 44 5.54 4.67 4.16
C PRO A 44 6.50 4.10 3.12
N LEU A 45 7.08 2.92 3.34
CA LEU A 45 8.05 2.28 2.43
C LEU A 45 7.38 1.46 1.32
N VAL A 46 6.19 0.93 1.60
CA VAL A 46 5.48 -0.01 0.70
C VAL A 46 4.20 0.59 0.09
N THR A 47 3.75 1.74 0.60
CA THR A 47 2.54 2.40 0.10
C THR A 47 2.87 3.30 -1.08
N SER A 48 2.14 3.11 -2.18
CA SER A 48 2.23 4.03 -3.31
C SER A 48 1.42 5.29 -3.05
N THR A 49 2.07 6.45 -3.05
CA THR A 49 1.48 7.79 -2.97
C THR A 49 1.46 8.45 -4.35
N ASN A 50 0.85 9.63 -4.48
CA ASN A 50 0.85 10.37 -5.75
C ASN A 50 2.26 10.70 -6.24
N ASP A 51 3.20 10.92 -5.32
CA ASP A 51 4.57 11.33 -5.63
C ASP A 51 5.47 10.16 -6.06
N ASN A 52 5.16 8.94 -5.64
CA ASN A 52 5.94 7.73 -5.99
C ASN A 52 5.25 6.85 -7.05
N CYS A 53 4.03 7.22 -7.47
CA CYS A 53 3.29 6.49 -8.50
C CYS A 53 3.91 6.74 -9.87
N LEU A 54 4.48 5.70 -10.48
CA LEU A 54 5.06 5.74 -11.82
C LEU A 54 4.02 5.87 -12.94
N GLY A 55 2.72 5.85 -12.62
CA GLY A 55 1.65 5.94 -13.61
C GLY A 55 1.76 4.84 -14.67
N SER A 56 1.64 5.24 -15.94
CA SER A 56 1.71 4.35 -17.10
C SER A 56 3.03 3.60 -17.25
N ASP A 57 4.10 4.07 -16.62
CA ASP A 57 5.41 3.40 -16.62
C ASP A 57 5.48 2.27 -15.59
N CYS A 58 4.45 2.09 -14.75
CA CYS A 58 4.38 0.96 -13.84
C CYS A 58 4.10 -0.35 -14.62
N PRO A 59 4.96 -1.38 -14.50
CA PRO A 59 4.75 -2.65 -15.20
C PRO A 59 3.46 -3.37 -14.76
N ARG A 60 2.92 -3.02 -13.58
CA ARG A 60 1.64 -3.54 -13.06
C ARG A 60 0.53 -2.50 -13.07
N TYR A 61 0.62 -1.47 -13.92
CA TYR A 61 -0.36 -0.38 -13.97
C TYR A 61 -1.81 -0.87 -14.14
N LYS A 62 -2.04 -1.94 -14.90
CA LYS A 62 -3.37 -2.52 -15.15
C LYS A 62 -4.01 -3.14 -13.90
N GLU A 63 -3.20 -3.63 -12.97
CA GLU A 63 -3.61 -4.30 -11.73
C GLU A 63 -3.28 -3.43 -10.51
N CYS A 64 -3.07 -2.12 -10.73
CA CYS A 64 -2.66 -1.21 -9.68
C CYS A 64 -3.86 -0.81 -8.81
N TYR A 65 -3.81 -1.20 -7.54
CA TYR A 65 -4.82 -0.85 -6.54
C TYR A 65 -5.05 0.67 -6.43
N VAL A 66 -3.98 1.48 -6.47
CA VAL A 66 -4.08 2.95 -6.44
C VAL A 66 -4.85 3.50 -7.64
N LEU A 67 -4.65 2.92 -8.83
CA LEU A 67 -5.39 3.31 -10.03
C LEU A 67 -6.88 2.95 -9.90
N SER A 68 -7.19 1.74 -9.43
CA SER A 68 -8.57 1.31 -9.17
C SER A 68 -9.25 2.20 -8.13
N ALA A 69 -8.58 2.51 -7.02
CA ALA A 69 -9.09 3.41 -5.99
C ALA A 69 -9.35 4.83 -6.54
N ARG A 70 -8.42 5.39 -7.34
CA ARG A 70 -8.61 6.69 -8.01
C ARG A 70 -9.82 6.68 -8.96
N LYS A 71 -9.99 5.61 -9.75
CA LYS A 71 -11.15 5.45 -10.64
C LYS A 71 -12.46 5.39 -9.85
N ASN A 72 -12.47 4.64 -8.76
CA ASN A 72 -13.65 4.53 -7.88
C ASN A 72 -13.99 5.88 -7.24
N ALA A 73 -12.99 6.64 -6.78
CA ALA A 73 -13.19 7.98 -6.22
C ALA A 73 -13.75 8.96 -7.27
N LEU A 74 -13.25 8.91 -8.51
CA LEU A 74 -13.77 9.72 -9.63
C LEU A 74 -15.21 9.32 -10.01
N ALA A 75 -15.55 8.04 -9.94
CA ALA A 75 -16.90 7.56 -10.21
C ALA A 75 -17.90 7.91 -9.09
N ALA A 76 -17.46 7.89 -7.82
CA ALA A 76 -18.30 8.19 -6.66
C ALA A 76 -18.47 9.71 -6.42
N GLY A 77 -17.52 10.53 -6.88
CA GLY A 77 -17.56 11.98 -6.73
C GLY A 77 -18.11 12.68 -7.97
N CYS A 78 -19.43 12.81 -8.07
CA CYS A 78 -20.13 13.88 -8.81
C CYS A 78 -19.41 14.42 -10.08
N GLY A 79 -19.18 13.57 -11.09
CA GLY A 79 -18.69 14.00 -12.41
C GLY A 79 -19.80 14.62 -13.29
N GLY A 80 -20.78 15.28 -12.68
CA GLY A 80 -22.01 15.70 -13.36
C GLY A 80 -22.79 16.80 -12.63
N CYS A 81 -22.09 17.81 -12.11
CA CYS A 81 -22.64 19.16 -12.08
C CYS A 81 -21.93 19.98 -13.17
#